data_AF-A0A7W9PHW0-F1
#
_entry.id   AF-A0A7W9PHW0-F1
#
_cell.length_a   1.000
_cell.length_b   1.000
_cell.length_c   1.000
_cell.angle_alpha   90.00
_cell.angle_beta   90.00
_cell.angle_gamma   90.00
#
_symmetry.space_group_name_H-M   'P 1'
#
loop_
_entity.id
_entity.type
_entity.pdbx_description
1 polymer ?
#
loop_
_entity_poly.entity_id
_entity_poly.type
_entity_poly.pdbx_seq_one_letter_code
_entity_poly.pdbx_strand_id
1 'polypeptide(L)'
;MPIGWLPPLSRSGPNAVSRPLAVAVLDVTGAVIALRRADGGMPMTSRIAVAKARTALLSLQPSGRLQLPGPIVDSIQHLHGGDFVPFAGGILITDDETILGAAGASGAHATEDEEAVTVAAGRWREYRSRTEQSPAQGDYEGRGAR
;
A
#
# COMPACT_ATOMS: atom_id res chain seq x y z
N MET A 1 5.32 3.86 -20.56
CA MET A 1 6.32 3.90 -19.48
C MET A 1 5.84 2.97 -18.36
N PRO A 2 6.49 1.82 -18.08
CA PRO A 2 6.10 1.00 -16.94
C PRO A 2 6.66 1.60 -15.65
N ILE A 3 5.82 1.65 -14.62
CA ILE A 3 6.14 2.20 -13.31
C ILE A 3 6.88 1.13 -12.50
N GLY A 4 8.19 1.30 -12.32
CA GLY A 4 9.16 0.28 -11.89
C GLY A 4 9.30 0.00 -10.39
N TRP A 5 8.24 0.16 -9.59
CA TRP A 5 8.31 -0.05 -8.13
C TRP A 5 7.53 -1.26 -7.60
N LEU A 6 6.88 -2.07 -8.45
CA LEU A 6 6.26 -3.31 -7.99
C LEU A 6 7.31 -4.40 -7.74
N PRO A 7 7.24 -5.14 -6.61
CA PRO A 7 8.03 -6.35 -6.45
C PRO A 7 7.69 -7.38 -7.55
N PRO A 8 8.66 -8.19 -8.02
CA PRO A 8 8.36 -9.30 -8.92
C PRO A 8 7.35 -10.24 -8.24
N LEU A 9 6.27 -10.57 -8.94
CA LEU A 9 5.10 -11.31 -8.44
C LEU A 9 5.35 -12.81 -8.16
N SER A 10 6.60 -13.25 -7.98
CA SER A 10 6.93 -14.66 -7.83
C SER A 10 8.04 -14.87 -6.81
N ARG A 11 7.73 -15.50 -5.67
CA ARG A 11 8.74 -16.17 -4.85
C ARG A 11 9.30 -17.34 -5.67
N SER A 12 10.61 -17.37 -5.88
CA SER A 12 11.31 -18.47 -6.56
C SER A 12 11.27 -19.72 -5.68
N GLY A 13 10.49 -20.73 -6.06
CA GLY A 13 10.46 -22.05 -5.42
C GLY A 13 9.43 -22.98 -6.07
N PRO A 14 9.69 -24.30 -6.18
CA PRO A 14 8.89 -25.22 -7.00
C PRO A 14 7.44 -25.46 -6.51
N ASN A 15 7.03 -24.86 -5.39
CA ASN A 15 5.68 -24.98 -4.81
C ASN A 15 5.05 -23.63 -4.40
N ALA A 16 5.61 -22.49 -4.81
CA ALA A 16 5.06 -21.19 -4.46
C ALA A 16 3.89 -20.81 -5.39
N VAL A 17 2.66 -21.14 -5.00
CA VAL A 17 1.46 -20.61 -5.65
C VAL A 17 1.34 -19.14 -5.28
N SER A 18 1.73 -18.23 -6.17
CA SER A 18 1.47 -16.80 -6.00
C SER A 18 -0.05 -16.56 -6.05
N ARG A 19 -0.68 -16.29 -4.92
CA ARG A 19 -2.10 -15.92 -4.90
C ARG A 19 -2.26 -14.54 -5.53
N PRO A 20 -3.21 -14.35 -6.47
CA PRO A 20 -3.47 -13.04 -7.04
C PRO A 20 -3.86 -12.02 -5.95
N LEU A 21 -3.08 -10.94 -5.84
CA LEU A 21 -3.27 -9.88 -4.86
C LEU A 21 -3.88 -8.63 -5.49
N ALA A 22 -4.72 -7.94 -4.74
CA ALA A 22 -5.04 -6.53 -4.95
C ALA A 22 -4.22 -5.67 -3.99
N VAL A 23 -3.72 -4.54 -4.47
CA VAL A 23 -3.00 -3.53 -3.69
C VAL A 23 -3.58 -2.17 -3.98
N ALA A 24 -3.86 -1.41 -2.92
CA ALA A 24 -4.36 -0.06 -2.94
C ALA A 24 -3.38 0.88 -2.22
N VAL A 25 -3.25 2.12 -2.70
CA VAL A 25 -2.55 3.21 -2.03
C VAL A 25 -3.51 4.38 -1.95
N LEU A 26 -3.64 4.95 -0.76
CA LEU A 26 -4.46 6.10 -0.44
C LEU A 26 -3.55 7.26 -0.03
N ASP A 27 -3.94 8.48 -0.39
CA ASP A 27 -3.35 9.69 0.19
C ASP A 27 -3.86 9.94 1.63
N VAL A 28 -3.38 11.02 2.24
CA VAL A 28 -3.77 11.43 3.61
C VAL A 28 -5.26 11.76 3.77
N THR A 29 -5.98 12.05 2.68
CA THR A 29 -7.42 12.32 2.71
C THR A 29 -8.25 11.03 2.66
N GLY A 30 -7.61 9.89 2.39
CA GLY A 30 -8.25 8.60 2.18
C GLY A 30 -8.74 8.39 0.75
N ALA A 31 -8.34 9.26 -0.18
CA ALA A 31 -8.62 9.10 -1.61
C ALA A 31 -7.66 8.07 -2.22
N VAL A 32 -8.19 7.20 -3.08
CA VAL A 32 -7.40 6.16 -3.75
C VAL A 32 -6.57 6.79 -4.86
N ILE A 33 -5.25 6.78 -4.69
CA ILE A 33 -4.29 7.32 -5.68
C ILE A 33 -3.70 6.23 -6.57
N ALA A 34 -3.71 4.97 -6.12
CA ALA A 34 -3.34 3.82 -6.93
C ALA A 34 -4.12 2.58 -6.51
N LEU A 35 -4.56 1.80 -7.50
CA LEU A 35 -5.21 0.51 -7.30
C LEU A 35 -4.81 -0.45 -8.42
N ARG A 36 -4.33 -1.62 -8.05
CA ARG A 36 -4.01 -2.72 -8.97
C ARG A 36 -4.50 -4.02 -8.38
N ARG A 37 -5.03 -4.90 -9.23
CA ARG A 37 -5.40 -6.28 -8.88
C ARG A 37 -4.79 -7.20 -9.92
N ALA A 38 -4.09 -8.23 -9.46
CA ALA A 38 -3.51 -9.24 -10.33
C ALA A 38 -4.62 -10.02 -11.06
N ASP A 39 -4.29 -10.47 -12.27
CA ASP A 39 -5.18 -11.31 -13.06
C ASP A 39 -5.54 -12.60 -12.32
N GLY A 40 -6.77 -13.07 -12.51
CA GLY A 40 -7.31 -14.22 -11.76
C GLY A 40 -7.67 -13.93 -10.31
N GLY A 41 -7.44 -12.72 -9.78
CA GLY A 41 -7.84 -12.35 -8.42
C GLY A 41 -9.34 -12.11 -8.27
N MET A 42 -9.89 -12.46 -7.10
CA MET A 42 -11.32 -12.29 -6.80
C MET A 42 -11.72 -10.80 -6.90
N PRO A 43 -12.85 -10.44 -7.54
CA PRO A 43 -13.24 -9.04 -7.72
C PRO A 43 -13.33 -8.22 -6.43
N MET A 44 -13.71 -8.86 -5.31
CA MET A 44 -13.86 -8.20 -4.01
C MET A 44 -12.55 -7.73 -3.38
N THR A 45 -11.40 -8.32 -3.73
CA THR A 45 -10.12 -8.01 -3.08
C THR A 45 -9.70 -6.55 -3.31
N SER A 46 -10.07 -5.94 -4.43
CA SER A 46 -9.82 -4.52 -4.67
C SER A 46 -10.50 -3.62 -3.64
N ARG A 47 -11.75 -3.91 -3.28
CA ARG A 47 -12.49 -3.14 -2.26
C ARG A 47 -11.93 -3.40 -0.87
N ILE A 48 -11.59 -4.65 -0.55
CA ILE A 48 -11.01 -5.00 0.75
C ILE A 48 -9.64 -4.36 0.95
N ALA A 49 -8.80 -4.32 -0.09
CA ALA A 49 -7.49 -3.66 -0.03
C ALA A 49 -7.63 -2.16 0.29
N VAL A 50 -8.58 -1.48 -0.36
CA VAL A 50 -8.90 -0.07 -0.06
C VAL A 50 -9.40 0.08 1.38
N ALA A 51 -10.32 -0.76 1.84
CA ALA A 51 -10.89 -0.68 3.17
C ALA A 51 -9.86 -0.94 4.28
N LYS A 52 -8.94 -1.88 4.09
CA LYS A 52 -7.83 -2.11 5.01
C LYS A 52 -6.88 -0.90 5.07
N ALA A 53 -6.51 -0.33 3.92
CA ALA A 53 -5.69 0.89 3.87
C ALA A 53 -6.38 2.06 4.58
N ARG A 54 -7.68 2.28 4.32
CA ARG A 54 -8.47 3.33 4.97
C ARG A 54 -8.60 3.10 6.46
N THR A 55 -8.77 1.85 6.90
CA THR A 55 -8.80 1.51 8.33
C THR A 55 -7.49 1.88 9.00
N ALA A 56 -6.36 1.62 8.33
CA ALA A 56 -5.06 2.02 8.87
C ALA A 56 -4.94 3.54 9.02
N LEU A 57 -5.41 4.29 8.02
CA LEU A 57 -5.42 5.75 8.04
C LEU A 57 -6.34 6.32 9.13
N LEU A 58 -7.57 5.79 9.27
CA LEU A 58 -8.55 6.25 10.27
C LEU A 58 -8.12 5.93 11.70
N SER A 59 -7.43 4.80 11.90
CA SER A 59 -6.98 4.35 13.22
C SER A 59 -5.57 4.80 13.59
N LEU A 60 -4.85 5.43 12.65
CA LEU A 60 -3.46 5.86 12.80
C LEU A 60 -2.52 4.72 13.23
N GLN A 61 -2.83 3.49 12.81
CA GLN A 61 -2.04 2.29 13.07
C GLN A 61 -2.32 1.22 12.01
N PRO A 62 -1.49 0.17 11.86
CA PRO A 62 -1.82 -0.94 10.96
C PRO A 62 -3.19 -1.54 11.26
N SER A 63 -3.98 -1.84 10.22
CA SER A 63 -5.39 -2.23 10.35
C SER A 63 -5.58 -3.51 11.17
N GLY A 64 -4.61 -4.43 11.16
CA GLY A 64 -4.62 -5.65 11.97
C GLY A 64 -4.29 -5.45 13.44
N ARG A 65 -3.82 -4.27 13.85
CA ARG A 65 -3.53 -3.95 15.26
C ARG A 65 -4.70 -3.31 15.98
N LEU A 66 -5.74 -2.89 15.24
CA LEU A 66 -6.92 -2.28 15.83
C LEU A 66 -7.76 -3.33 16.57
N GLN A 67 -7.80 -3.23 17.89
CA GLN A 67 -8.62 -4.07 18.74
C GLN A 67 -9.84 -3.29 19.24
N LEU A 68 -11.02 -3.65 18.74
CA LEU A 68 -12.29 -3.08 19.15
C LEU A 68 -13.31 -4.19 19.41
N PRO A 69 -14.23 -4.04 20.37
CA PRO A 69 -15.38 -4.92 20.51
C PRO A 69 -16.19 -5.01 19.22
N GLY A 70 -16.71 -6.20 18.89
CA GLY A 70 -17.50 -6.44 17.68
C GLY A 70 -18.61 -5.40 17.42
N PRO A 71 -19.48 -5.08 18.40
CA PRO A 71 -20.53 -4.08 18.20
C PRO A 71 -20.02 -2.66 17.86
N ILE A 72 -18.82 -2.31 18.33
CA ILE A 72 -18.17 -1.04 17.97
C ILE A 72 -17.68 -1.11 16.53
N VAL A 73 -17.06 -2.21 16.12
CA VAL A 73 -16.66 -2.44 14.72
C VAL A 73 -17.87 -2.36 13.80
N ASP A 74 -18.98 -3.01 14.14
CA ASP A 74 -20.21 -3.00 13.35
C ASP A 74 -20.78 -1.58 13.20
N SER A 75 -20.74 -0.79 14.27
CA SER A 75 -21.20 0.61 14.27
C SER A 75 -20.34 1.49 13.35
N ILE A 76 -19.00 1.32 13.40
CA ILE A 76 -18.06 2.05 12.53
C ILE A 76 -18.23 1.60 11.08
N GLN A 77 -18.35 0.29 10.83
CA GLN A 77 -18.61 -0.24 9.50
C GLN A 77 -19.90 0.34 8.92
N HIS A 78 -20.97 0.43 9.70
CA HIS A 78 -22.21 1.06 9.26
C HIS A 78 -22.02 2.53 8.91
N LEU A 79 -21.34 3.31 9.77
CA LEU A 79 -21.05 4.73 9.53
C LEU A 79 -20.24 4.97 8.24
N HIS A 80 -19.31 4.07 7.94
CA HIS A 80 -18.44 4.16 6.76
C HIS A 80 -18.98 3.39 5.53
N GLY A 81 -20.24 2.95 5.53
CA GLY A 81 -20.83 2.23 4.40
C GLY A 81 -20.10 0.91 4.05
N GLY A 82 -19.53 0.25 5.06
CA GLY A 82 -18.75 -0.99 4.93
C GLY A 82 -17.27 -0.79 4.59
N ASP A 83 -16.81 0.45 4.43
CA ASP A 83 -15.42 0.77 4.06
C ASP A 83 -14.49 0.87 5.29
N PHE A 84 -14.59 -0.14 6.16
CA PHE A 84 -13.80 -0.29 7.37
C PHE A 84 -13.56 -1.78 7.65
N VAL A 85 -12.31 -2.22 7.64
CA VAL A 85 -11.91 -3.63 7.76
C VAL A 85 -10.72 -3.73 8.72
N PRO A 86 -10.94 -4.06 10.00
CA PRO A 86 -9.91 -4.16 11.04
C PRO A 86 -9.21 -5.54 11.03
N PHE A 87 -8.70 -5.94 9.85
CA PHE A 87 -7.87 -7.13 9.69
C PHE A 87 -6.51 -6.76 9.12
N ALA A 88 -5.49 -7.56 9.40
CA ALA A 88 -4.14 -7.35 8.89
C ALA A 88 -4.12 -7.21 7.35
N GLY A 89 -3.26 -6.33 6.86
CA GLY A 89 -3.13 -6.04 5.44
C GLY A 89 -3.30 -4.56 5.07
N GLY A 90 -3.45 -3.66 6.03
CA GLY A 90 -3.39 -2.21 5.84
C GLY A 90 -2.31 -1.60 6.72
N ILE A 91 -1.47 -0.73 6.14
CA ILE A 91 -0.37 -0.05 6.83
C ILE A 91 -0.39 1.45 6.54
N LEU A 92 0.21 2.22 7.45
CA LEU A 92 0.54 3.62 7.18
C LEU A 92 1.78 3.70 6.30
N ILE A 93 1.77 4.67 5.37
CA ILE A 93 2.95 5.10 4.65
C ILE A 93 3.46 6.36 5.34
N THR A 94 4.67 6.28 5.88
CA THR A 94 5.27 7.37 6.66
C THR A 94 6.65 7.75 6.16
N ASP A 95 6.97 9.02 6.36
CA ASP A 95 8.29 9.63 6.25
C ASP A 95 8.62 10.19 7.64
N ASP A 96 9.51 9.52 8.36
CA ASP A 96 9.69 9.65 9.81
C ASP A 96 8.35 9.57 10.56
N GLU A 97 7.98 10.63 11.28
CA GLU A 97 6.73 10.77 12.03
C GLU A 97 5.56 11.30 11.18
N THR A 98 5.82 11.69 9.94
CA THR A 98 4.79 12.25 9.05
C THR A 98 4.06 11.14 8.30
N ILE A 99 2.74 11.06 8.48
CA ILE A 99 1.89 10.18 7.69
C ILE A 99 1.67 10.82 6.31
N LEU A 100 2.09 10.12 5.27
CA LEU A 100 1.90 10.52 3.87
C LEU A 100 0.68 9.87 3.22
N GLY A 101 0.12 8.85 3.87
CA GLY A 101 -1.04 8.10 3.40
C GLY A 101 -1.08 6.70 3.98
N ALA A 102 -1.74 5.79 3.27
CA ALA A 102 -1.83 4.39 3.65
C ALA A 102 -1.79 3.46 2.44
N ALA A 103 -1.37 2.23 2.65
CA ALA A 103 -1.42 1.18 1.65
C ALA A 103 -2.13 -0.05 2.21
N GLY A 104 -2.78 -0.83 1.36
CA GLY A 104 -3.44 -2.05 1.78
C GLY A 104 -3.47 -3.11 0.69
N ALA A 105 -3.54 -4.37 1.11
CA ALA A 105 -3.60 -5.53 0.23
C ALA A 105 -4.66 -6.55 0.64
N SER A 106 -5.12 -7.31 -0.35
CA SER A 106 -6.07 -8.40 -0.17
C SER A 106 -5.93 -9.45 -1.26
N GLY A 107 -5.99 -10.72 -0.87
CA GLY A 107 -5.99 -11.88 -1.78
C GLY A 107 -5.22 -13.09 -1.24
N ALA A 108 -4.41 -12.89 -0.21
CA ALA A 108 -3.71 -13.94 0.52
C ALA A 108 -4.25 -14.06 1.96
N HIS A 109 -3.52 -14.77 2.84
CA HIS A 109 -3.82 -14.68 4.27
C HIS A 109 -3.53 -13.28 4.79
N ALA A 110 -4.24 -12.83 5.83
CA ALA A 110 -4.18 -11.44 6.29
C ALA A 110 -2.74 -10.97 6.67
N THR A 111 -1.93 -11.85 7.24
CA THR A 111 -0.52 -11.57 7.55
C THR A 111 0.36 -11.49 6.29
N GLU A 112 0.07 -12.30 5.27
CA GLU A 112 0.76 -12.27 3.98
C GLU A 112 0.39 -11.00 3.18
N ASP A 113 -0.88 -10.57 3.27
CA ASP A 113 -1.33 -9.28 2.73
C ASP A 113 -0.52 -8.12 3.36
N GLU A 114 -0.36 -8.13 4.69
CA GLU A 114 0.40 -7.10 5.41
C GLU A 114 1.89 -7.12 5.10
N GLU A 115 2.49 -8.31 5.01
CA GLU A 115 3.89 -8.49 4.60
C GLU A 115 4.11 -7.90 3.20
N ALA A 116 3.19 -8.16 2.25
CA ALA A 116 3.31 -7.67 0.88
C ALA A 116 3.36 -6.14 0.80
N VAL A 117 2.46 -5.43 1.49
CA VAL A 117 2.48 -3.95 1.51
C VAL A 117 3.63 -3.39 2.32
N THR A 118 4.07 -4.07 3.38
CA THR A 118 5.22 -3.65 4.18
C THR A 118 6.51 -3.71 3.37
N VAL A 119 6.73 -4.79 2.62
CA VAL A 119 7.88 -4.93 1.71
C VAL A 119 7.83 -3.89 0.60
N ALA A 120 6.65 -3.65 0.01
CA ALA A 120 6.51 -2.62 -1.03
C ALA A 120 6.82 -1.21 -0.50
N ALA A 121 6.33 -0.86 0.69
CA ALA A 121 6.62 0.42 1.34
C ALA A 121 8.11 0.57 1.66
N GLY A 122 8.79 -0.50 2.12
CA GLY A 122 10.24 -0.50 2.34
C GLY A 122 11.02 -0.20 1.06
N ARG A 123 10.69 -0.88 -0.05
CA ARG A 123 11.32 -0.64 -1.36
C ARG A 123 11.09 0.77 -1.88
N TRP A 124 9.91 1.33 -1.64
CA TRP A 124 9.61 2.71 -2.00
C TRP A 124 10.48 3.70 -1.19
N ARG A 125 10.66 3.49 0.11
CA ARG A 125 11.55 4.31 0.95
C ARG A 125 13.00 4.26 0.46
N GLU A 126 13.50 3.07 0.14
CA GLU A 126 14.84 2.90 -0.45
C GLU A 126 14.98 3.58 -1.81
N TYR A 127 13.94 3.53 -2.65
CA TYR A 127 13.93 4.23 -3.93
C TYR A 127 13.99 5.75 -3.73
N ARG A 128 13.16 6.28 -2.83
CA ARG A 128 13.06 7.71 -2.57
C ARG A 128 14.38 8.28 -2.04
N SER A 129 15.04 7.58 -1.10
CA SER A 129 16.34 8.02 -0.55
C SER A 129 17.45 8.07 -1.61
N ARG A 130 17.47 7.12 -2.55
CA ARG A 130 18.41 7.15 -3.69
C ARG A 130 18.16 8.31 -4.64
N THR A 131 16.90 8.65 -4.90
CA THR A 131 16.55 9.75 -5.81
C THR A 131 16.78 11.12 -5.20
N GLU A 132 16.64 11.27 -3.88
CA GLU A 132 16.91 12.52 -3.18
C GLU A 132 18.41 12.78 -3.00
N GLN A 133 19.23 11.74 -2.90
CA GLN A 133 20.69 11.84 -2.80
C GLN A 133 21.41 12.01 -4.15
N SER A 134 20.69 11.92 -5.27
CA SER A 134 21.21 12.30 -6.59
C SER A 134 20.94 13.79 -6.79
N PRO A 135 21.89 14.72 -6.52
CA PRO A 135 21.67 16.11 -6.89
C PRO A 135 21.41 16.14 -8.39
N ALA A 136 20.43 16.92 -8.83
CA ALA A 136 20.24 17.22 -10.23
C ALA A 136 21.59 17.68 -10.80
N GLN A 137 22.25 16.80 -11.55
CA GLN A 137 23.50 17.11 -12.22
C GLN A 137 23.14 18.14 -13.29
N GLY A 138 23.68 19.34 -13.13
CA GLY A 138 23.30 20.52 -13.91
C GLY A 138 23.69 20.39 -15.37
N ASP A 139 22.70 20.30 -16.24
CA ASP A 139 22.85 20.44 -17.69
C ASP A 139 22.47 21.86 -18.14
N TYR A 140 23.14 22.87 -17.59
CA TYR A 140 23.07 24.25 -18.09
C TYR A 140 24.43 24.95 -18.11
N GLU A 141 25.48 24.28 -18.58
CA GLU A 141 26.68 24.97 -19.09
C GLU A 141 27.09 24.38 -20.45
N GLY A 142 27.20 25.23 -21.47
CA GLY A 142 27.96 24.91 -22.68
C GLY A 142 27.22 24.84 -24.01
N ARG A 143 26.26 25.74 -24.31
CA ARG A 143 25.98 26.13 -25.71
C ARG A 143 26.10 27.63 -25.90
N GLY A 144 27.32 28.12 -25.67
CA GLY A 144 27.82 29.36 -26.24
C GLY A 144 29.20 29.07 -26.81
N ALA A 145 29.43 29.47 -28.06
CA ALA A 145 30.67 29.41 -28.85
C ALA A 145 30.83 28.19 -29.78
N ARG A 146 30.27 28.29 -31.00
CA ARG A 146 31.02 28.54 -32.24
C ARG A 146 30.06 28.72 -33.41
#